data_AF-D2J721-F1
#
_entry.id   AF-D2J721-F1
#
_cell.length_a   1.000
_cell.length_b   1.000
_cell.length_c   1.000
_cell.angle_alpha   90.00
_cell.angle_beta   90.00
_cell.angle_gamma   90.00
#
_symmetry.space_group_name_H-M   'P 1'
#
loop_
_entity.id
_entity.type
_entity.pdbx_description
1 polymer ?
#
loop_
_entity_poly.entity_id
_entity_poly.type
_entity_poly.pdbx_seq_one_letter_code
_entity_poly.pdbx_strand_id
1 'polypeptide(L)' 'MNKKHEFVCYGHNFKLVESVDCFGCSGVCVYMDSQYYGILDTSDATDFPLIESRIKDDPNYIYSMEVYC' A
#
# COMPACT_ATOMS: atom_id res chain seq x y z
N MET A 1 -14.43 -0.71 -9.97
CA MET A 1 -13.66 -1.69 -9.19
C MET A 1 -12.34 -1.04 -8.85
N ASN A 2 -11.96 -1.01 -7.58
CA ASN A 2 -10.68 -0.44 -7.17
C ASN A 2 -9.55 -1.31 -7.72
N LYS A 3 -8.50 -0.68 -8.25
CA LYS A 3 -7.32 -1.40 -8.71
C LYS A 3 -6.59 -2.00 -7.51
N LYS A 4 -6.00 -3.17 -7.73
CA LYS A 4 -5.29 -3.93 -6.70
C LYS A 4 -4.01 -4.55 -7.25
N HIS A 5 -3.05 -4.73 -6.37
CA HIS A 5 -1.77 -5.37 -6.66
C HIS A 5 -1.34 -6.24 -5.49
N GLU A 6 -0.90 -7.46 -5.76
CA GLU A 6 -0.55 -8.46 -4.75
C GLU A 6 0.85 -9.01 -5.03
N PHE A 7 1.66 -9.15 -3.99
CA PHE A 7 3.02 -9.68 -4.09
C PHE A 7 3.48 -10.31 -2.77
N VAL A 8 4.46 -11.21 -2.86
CA VAL A 8 5.04 -11.87 -1.68
C VAL A 8 6.46 -11.36 -1.48
N CYS A 9 6.78 -10.91 -0.27
CA CYS A 9 8.15 -10.61 0.15
C CYS A 9 8.32 -10.87 1.65
N TYR A 10 9.55 -11.16 2.07
CA TYR A 10 9.90 -11.49 3.47
C TYR A 10 9.01 -12.57 4.15
N GLY A 11 8.42 -13.47 3.36
CA GLY A 11 7.53 -14.52 3.87
C GLY A 11 6.09 -14.09 4.13
N HIS A 12 5.72 -12.84 3.81
CA HIS A 12 4.38 -12.29 3.99
C HIS A 12 3.71 -12.00 2.64
N ASN A 13 2.38 -12.08 2.61
CA ASN A 13 1.58 -11.68 1.46
C ASN A 13 1.15 -10.21 1.59
N PHE A 14 1.59 -9.37 0.66
CA PHE A 14 1.24 -7.96 0.61
C PHE A 14 0.16 -7.71 -0.44
N LYS A 15 -0.76 -6.80 -0.11
CA LYS A 15 -1.79 -6.32 -1.03
C LYS A 15 -1.89 -4.80 -0.96
N LEU A 16 -1.77 -4.16 -2.11
CA LEU A 16 -2.03 -2.74 -2.31
C LEU A 16 -3.40 -2.56 -2.95
N VAL A 17 -4.20 -1.64 -2.43
CA VAL A 17 -5.54 -1.36 -2.94
C VAL A 17 -5.70 0.14 -3.11
N GLU A 18 -6.01 0.58 -4.33
CA GLU A 18 -6.36 1.97 -4.59
C GLU A 18 -7.66 2.31 -3.85
N SER A 19 -7.64 3.43 -3.14
CA SER A 19 -8.77 3.99 -2.41
C SER A 19 -8.98 5.42 -2.87
N VAL A 20 -10.24 5.85 -2.96
CA VAL A 20 -10.58 7.23 -3.28
C VAL A 20 -11.57 7.70 -2.22
N ASP A 21 -11.25 8.80 -1.56
CA ASP A 21 -12.11 9.36 -0.53
C ASP A 21 -13.34 10.08 -1.13
N CYS A 22 -14.22 10.60 -0.27
CA CYS A 22 -15.42 11.32 -0.70
C CYS A 22 -15.14 12.67 -1.36
N PHE A 23 -13.91 13.18 -1.29
CA PHE A 23 -13.46 14.41 -1.93
C PHE A 23 -12.74 14.15 -3.27
N GLY A 24 -12.53 12.89 -3.64
CA GLY A 24 -11.85 12.50 -4.88
C GLY A 24 -10.33 12.39 -4.74
N CYS A 25 -9.79 12.43 -3.51
CA CYS A 25 -8.37 12.21 -3.26
C CYS A 25 -8.06 10.72 -3.30
N SER A 26 -7.10 10.34 -4.14
CA SER A 26 -6.60 8.97 -4.20
C SER A 26 -5.59 8.70 -3.08
N GLY A 27 -5.64 7.48 -2.56
CA GLY A 27 -4.63 6.89 -1.70
C GLY A 27 -4.44 5.41 -1.99
N VAL A 28 -3.39 4.81 -1.44
CA VAL A 28 -3.13 3.37 -1.55
C VAL A 28 -3.15 2.72 -0.18
N CYS A 29 -4.16 1.89 0.07
CA CYS A 29 -4.26 1.08 1.27
C CYS A 29 -3.25 -0.09 1.21
N VAL A 30 -2.49 -0.27 2.28
CA VAL A 30 -1.50 -1.33 2.43
C VAL A 30 -2.04 -2.41 3.37
N TYR A 31 -1.98 -3.66 2.91
CA TYR A 31 -2.33 -4.83 3.70
C TYR A 31 -1.16 -5.83 3.71
N MET A 32 -0.89 -6.43 4.87
CA MET A 32 0.03 -7.56 5.04
C MET A 32 -0.72 -8.71 5.71
N ASP A 33 -0.70 -9.89 5.10
CA ASP A 33 -1.43 -11.09 5.53
C ASP A 33 -2.92 -10.84 5.81
N SER A 34 -3.55 -10.06 4.94
CA SER A 34 -4.96 -9.61 5.04
C SER A 34 -5.26 -8.63 6.18
N GLN A 35 -4.29 -8.26 7.01
CA GLN A 35 -4.43 -7.19 7.99
C GLN A 35 -4.13 -5.83 7.34
N TYR A 36 -4.94 -4.81 7.66
CA TYR A 36 -4.72 -3.43 7.23
C TYR A 36 -3.62 -2.77 8.07
N TYR A 37 -2.69 -2.08 7.42
CA TYR A 37 -1.57 -1.39 8.08
C TYR A 37 -1.65 0.13 7.97
N GLY A 38 -2.27 0.64 6.91
CA GLY A 38 -2.45 2.06 6.71
C GLY A 38 -2.70 2.41 5.25
N ILE A 39 -2.69 3.71 4.98
CA ILE A 39 -2.88 4.30 3.67
C ILE A 39 -1.71 5.23 3.35
N LEU A 40 -1.27 5.18 2.10
CA LEU A 40 -0.37 6.16 1.52
C LEU A 40 -1.23 7.23 0.84
N ASP A 41 -1.32 8.39 1.46
CA ASP A 41 -2.05 9.53 0.91
C ASP A 41 -1.40 10.04 -0.38
N THR A 42 -2.21 10.63 -1.26
CA THR A 42 -1.77 11.23 -2.54
C THR A 42 -1.07 10.24 -3.49
N SER A 43 -1.34 8.94 -3.32
CA SER A 43 -0.85 7.86 -4.19
C SER A 43 -2.01 7.18 -4.91
N ASP A 44 -1.75 6.56 -6.06
CA ASP A 44 -2.75 5.78 -6.78
C ASP A 44 -2.19 4.47 -7.34
N ALA A 45 -2.98 3.77 -8.15
CA ALA A 45 -2.56 2.48 -8.70
C ALA A 45 -1.35 2.53 -9.64
N THR A 46 -0.98 3.70 -10.16
CA THR A 46 0.23 3.89 -10.95
C THR A 46 1.50 3.83 -10.09
N ASP A 47 1.37 4.09 -8.79
CA ASP A 47 2.47 4.05 -7.82
C ASP A 47 2.74 2.66 -7.23
N PHE A 48 1.90 1.66 -7.52
CA PHE A 48 2.07 0.30 -6.98
C PHE A 48 3.48 -0.27 -7.16
N PRO A 49 4.15 -0.16 -8.33
CA PRO A 49 5.50 -0.69 -8.49
C PRO A 49 6.54 0.02 -7.59
N LEU A 50 6.37 1.33 -7.37
CA LEU A 50 7.26 2.10 -6.50
C LEU A 50 7.06 1.71 -5.03
N ILE A 51 5.80 1.57 -4.60
CA ILE A 51 5.45 1.16 -3.23
C ILE A 51 5.95 -0.26 -2.95
N GLU A 52 5.77 -1.19 -3.89
CA GLU A 52 6.33 -2.54 -3.81
C GLU A 52 7.86 -2.51 -3.67
N SER A 53 8.56 -1.71 -4.47
CA SER A 53 10.02 -1.58 -4.37
C SER A 53 10.42 -1.12 -2.98
N ARG A 54 9.79 -0.07 -2.44
CA ARG A 54 10.08 0.45 -1.10
C ARG A 54 9.88 -0.61 -0.02
N ILE A 55 8.78 -1.36 -0.09
CA ILE A 55 8.51 -2.46 0.85
C ILE A 55 9.57 -3.56 0.73
N LYS A 56 10.00 -3.91 -0.49
CA LYS A 56 11.05 -4.92 -0.73
C LYS A 56 12.46 -4.46 -0.38
N ASP A 57 12.70 -3.16 -0.33
CA ASP A 57 13.99 -2.57 0.04
C ASP A 57 14.10 -2.40 1.56
N ASP A 58 12.99 -2.09 2.25
CA ASP A 58 12.91 -1.99 3.70
C ASP A 58 11.63 -2.65 4.26
N PRO A 59 11.73 -3.80 4.97
CA PRO A 59 10.58 -4.48 5.55
C PRO A 59 9.86 -3.65 6.61
N ASN A 60 10.53 -2.66 7.21
CA ASN A 60 9.92 -1.79 8.21
C ASN A 60 9.20 -0.58 7.61
N TYR A 61 9.25 -0.40 6.29
CA TYR A 61 8.60 0.73 5.61
C TYR A 61 7.09 0.82 5.92
N ILE A 62 6.42 -0.33 6.07
CA ILE A 62 4.99 -0.38 6.41
C ILE A 62 4.65 0.15 7.81
N TYR A 63 5.65 0.30 8.67
CA TYR A 63 5.53 0.89 10.01
C TYR A 63 6.03 2.34 10.05
N SER A 64 6.44 2.89 8.90
CA SER A 64 6.89 4.27 8.80
C SER A 64 5.74 5.26 8.92
N MET A 65 6.05 6.51 9.23
CA MET A 65 5.07 7.59 9.27
C MET A 65 4.44 7.91 7.90
N GLU A 66 5.01 7.42 6.80
CA GLU A 66 4.41 7.59 5.46
C GLU A 66 3.17 6.73 5.28
N VAL A 67 3.11 5.57 5.95
CA VAL A 67 1.96 4.68 5.93
C VAL A 67 1.07 5.07 7.11
N TYR A 68 0.19 6.05 6.89
CA TYR A 68 -0.67 6.61 7.93
C TYR A 68 -1.81 5.64 8.27
N CYS A 69 -2.13 5.47 9.56
CA CYS A 69 -3.25 4.62 10.02
C CYS A 69 -4.54 5.42 10.12
#